data_AF-A7AMS7-F1
#
_entry.id   AF-A7AMS7-F1
#
_cell.length_a   1.000
_cell.length_b   1.000
_cell.length_c   1.000
_cell.angle_alpha   90.00
_cell.angle_beta   90.00
_cell.angle_gamma   90.00
#
_symmetry.space_group_name_H-M   'P 1'
#
loop_
_entity.id
_entity.type
_entity.pdbx_description
1 polymer ?
#
loop_
_entity_poly.entity_id
_entity_poly.type
_entity_poly.pdbx_seq_one_letter_code
_entity_poly.pdbx_strand_id
1 'polypeptide(L)'
;MTTIDVKLLVNRFDCDPETKGAEFSDNDTVAVIKERYFLEDIEKKFNIRIIHGGRTLRDDSVLSSLRGYTAGEQLVLTVFVTKPDTLPKQEPVAPKRFISNVASVVWVLVLMTLWYYKLKLGGSFRKLPLFVIYSVTFVGFHALFTRIVRGSRTE
;
A
#
# COMPACT_ATOMS: atom_id res chain seq x y z
N MET A 1 -25.33 -36.03 1.26
CA MET A 1 -24.90 -34.63 1.11
C MET A 1 -25.52 -34.12 -0.17
N THR A 2 -26.30 -33.06 -0.08
CA THR A 2 -26.97 -32.41 -1.21
C THR A 2 -26.03 -31.33 -1.74
N THR A 3 -25.64 -31.44 -3.00
CA THR A 3 -24.75 -30.49 -3.67
C THR A 3 -25.56 -29.43 -4.41
N ILE A 4 -25.04 -28.21 -4.44
CA ILE A 4 -25.57 -27.10 -5.22
C ILE A 4 -24.56 -26.76 -6.30
N ASP A 5 -25.00 -26.77 -7.55
CA ASP A 5 -24.22 -26.26 -8.67
C ASP A 5 -24.34 -24.73 -8.71
N VAL A 6 -23.19 -24.05 -8.59
CA VAL A 6 -23.10 -22.59 -8.50
C VAL A 6 -22.35 -22.06 -9.70
N LYS A 7 -22.98 -21.12 -10.42
CA LYS A 7 -22.35 -20.35 -11.48
C LYS A 7 -22.03 -18.95 -10.98
N LEU A 8 -20.75 -18.66 -10.86
CA LEU A 8 -20.23 -17.35 -10.50
C LEU A 8 -20.00 -16.52 -11.77
N LEU A 9 -20.67 -15.38 -11.88
CA LEU A 9 -20.42 -14.35 -12.88
C LEU A 9 -19.51 -13.30 -12.24
N VAL A 10 -18.22 -13.34 -12.51
CA VAL A 10 -17.22 -12.51 -11.83
C VAL A 10 -16.91 -11.30 -12.69
N ASN A 11 -17.17 -10.12 -12.13
CA ASN A 11 -16.86 -8.84 -12.74
C ASN A 11 -15.80 -8.14 -11.88
N ARG A 12 -14.58 -8.05 -12.41
CA ARG A 12 -13.47 -7.38 -11.74
C ARG A 12 -13.23 -6.02 -12.39
N PHE A 13 -12.68 -5.08 -11.62
CA PHE A 13 -12.40 -3.74 -12.12
C PHE A 13 -11.18 -3.68 -13.07
N ASP A 14 -10.31 -4.70 -13.04
CA ASP A 14 -9.01 -4.76 -13.71
C ASP A 14 -8.91 -5.78 -14.84
N CYS A 15 -9.90 -6.66 -14.98
CA CYS A 15 -9.93 -7.72 -15.98
C CYS A 15 -11.29 -7.80 -16.67
N ASP A 16 -11.32 -8.46 -17.83
CA ASP A 16 -12.58 -8.79 -18.49
C ASP A 16 -13.45 -9.72 -17.62
N PRO A 17 -14.78 -9.63 -17.74
CA PRO A 17 -15.69 -10.50 -17.00
C PRO A 17 -15.44 -11.98 -17.29
N GLU A 18 -15.46 -12.80 -16.24
CA GLU A 18 -15.28 -14.26 -16.34
C GLU A 18 -16.46 -15.00 -15.72
N THR A 19 -16.61 -16.27 -16.08
CA THR A 19 -17.60 -17.16 -15.47
C THR A 19 -16.92 -18.40 -14.91
N LYS A 20 -17.24 -18.76 -13.66
CA LYS A 20 -16.72 -19.95 -12.98
C LYS A 20 -17.88 -20.83 -12.52
N GLY A 21 -17.83 -22.13 -12.84
CA GLY A 21 -18.72 -23.14 -12.30
C GLY A 21 -18.08 -23.81 -11.09
N ALA A 22 -18.87 -24.11 -10.06
CA ALA A 22 -18.38 -24.69 -8.83
C ALA A 22 -19.49 -25.44 -8.07
N GLU A 23 -19.14 -26.55 -7.46
CA GLU A 23 -20.05 -27.30 -6.59
C GLU A 23 -19.77 -26.99 -5.12
N PHE A 24 -20.85 -26.75 -4.38
CA PHE A 24 -20.83 -26.47 -2.95
C PHE A 24 -21.83 -27.36 -2.21
N SER A 25 -21.62 -27.51 -0.90
CA SER A 25 -22.61 -28.13 -0.03
C SER A 25 -23.81 -27.20 0.14
N ASP A 26 -25.00 -27.78 0.34
CA ASP A 26 -26.23 -27.03 0.62
C ASP A 26 -26.17 -26.13 1.84
N ASN A 27 -25.36 -26.52 2.84
CA ASN A 27 -25.13 -25.79 4.08
C ASN A 27 -23.93 -24.84 4.02
N ASP A 28 -23.21 -24.79 2.88
CA ASP A 28 -22.12 -23.82 2.74
C ASP A 28 -22.66 -22.40 2.74
N THR A 29 -21.83 -21.48 3.22
CA THR A 29 -22.14 -20.06 3.25
C THR A 29 -21.41 -19.32 2.15
N VAL A 30 -21.84 -18.09 1.90
CA VAL A 30 -21.18 -17.16 0.97
C VAL A 30 -19.72 -16.90 1.36
N ALA A 31 -19.36 -16.98 2.66
CA ALA A 31 -17.97 -16.89 3.11
C ALA A 31 -17.07 -17.96 2.47
N VAL A 32 -17.56 -19.20 2.35
CA VAL A 32 -16.80 -20.31 1.75
C VAL A 32 -16.47 -20.03 0.28
N ILE A 33 -17.41 -19.40 -0.45
CA ILE A 33 -17.18 -18.99 -1.83
C ILE A 33 -16.06 -17.95 -1.91
N LYS A 34 -16.08 -16.96 -1.01
CA LYS A 34 -15.06 -15.90 -0.94
C LYS A 34 -13.68 -16.48 -0.65
N GLU A 35 -13.57 -17.34 0.36
CA GLU A 35 -12.31 -17.97 0.75
C GLU A 35 -11.74 -18.88 -0.34
N ARG A 36 -12.60 -19.65 -1.04
CA ARG A 36 -12.14 -20.58 -2.08
C ARG A 36 -11.68 -19.88 -3.36
N TYR A 37 -12.38 -18.84 -3.80
CA TYR A 37 -12.16 -18.25 -5.13
C TYR A 37 -11.52 -16.86 -5.14
N PHE A 38 -11.53 -16.16 -4.00
CA PHE A 38 -11.14 -14.75 -3.93
C PHE A 38 -10.15 -14.48 -2.80
N LEU A 39 -9.38 -15.49 -2.37
CA LEU A 39 -8.38 -15.36 -1.30
C LEU A 39 -7.36 -14.24 -1.58
N GLU A 40 -6.81 -14.19 -2.80
CA GLU A 40 -5.87 -13.15 -3.20
C GLU A 40 -6.48 -11.74 -3.14
N ASP A 41 -7.76 -11.62 -3.51
CA ASP A 41 -8.48 -10.34 -3.47
C ASP A 41 -8.72 -9.89 -2.02
N ILE A 42 -8.99 -10.84 -1.12
CA ILE A 42 -9.10 -10.60 0.33
C ILE A 42 -7.75 -10.10 0.88
N GLU A 43 -6.65 -10.76 0.53
CA GLU A 43 -5.29 -10.36 0.95
C GLU A 43 -4.93 -8.95 0.48
N LYS A 44 -5.33 -8.60 -0.75
CA LYS A 44 -5.19 -7.26 -1.33
C LYS A 44 -6.17 -6.24 -0.77
N LYS A 45 -7.03 -6.64 0.17
CA LYS A 45 -8.08 -5.83 0.80
C LYS A 45 -9.09 -5.27 -0.20
N PHE A 46 -9.35 -6.00 -1.29
CA PHE A 46 -10.36 -5.59 -2.26
C PHE A 46 -11.77 -5.78 -1.70
N ASN A 47 -12.68 -4.95 -2.19
CA ASN A 47 -14.08 -4.99 -1.82
C ASN A 47 -14.78 -6.06 -2.67
N ILE A 48 -15.20 -7.17 -2.05
CA ILE A 48 -15.87 -8.28 -2.74
C ILE A 48 -17.35 -8.31 -2.35
N ARG A 49 -18.22 -8.08 -3.34
CA ARG A 49 -19.68 -8.11 -3.17
C ARG A 49 -20.27 -9.24 -4.00
N ILE A 50 -21.01 -10.15 -3.35
CA ILE A 50 -21.73 -11.23 -4.02
C ILE A 50 -23.21 -10.87 -4.02
N ILE A 51 -23.86 -10.95 -5.19
CA ILE A 51 -25.24 -10.53 -5.43
C ILE A 51 -26.06 -11.68 -5.98
N HIS A 52 -27.25 -11.86 -5.44
CA HIS A 52 -28.27 -12.79 -5.94
C HIS A 52 -29.64 -12.13 -5.92
N GLY A 53 -30.43 -12.25 -6.99
CA GLY A 53 -31.76 -11.66 -7.07
C GLY A 53 -31.82 -10.15 -6.79
N GLY A 54 -30.78 -9.41 -7.19
CA GLY A 54 -30.65 -7.96 -6.95
C GLY A 54 -30.30 -7.56 -5.51
N ARG A 55 -29.93 -8.52 -4.64
CA ARG A 55 -29.55 -8.27 -3.25
C ARG A 55 -28.11 -8.68 -2.99
N THR A 56 -27.36 -7.82 -2.30
CA THR A 56 -26.05 -8.18 -1.77
C THR A 56 -26.21 -9.21 -0.67
N LEU A 57 -25.50 -10.32 -0.80
CA LEU A 57 -25.48 -11.40 0.18
C LEU A 57 -24.45 -11.08 1.28
N ARG A 58 -24.78 -11.51 2.49
CA ARG A 58 -23.87 -11.46 3.64
C ARG A 58 -23.06 -12.75 3.71
N ASP A 59 -21.93 -12.70 4.39
CA ASP A 59 -21.00 -13.83 4.47
C ASP A 59 -21.59 -15.04 5.22
N ASP A 60 -22.54 -14.79 6.13
CA ASP A 60 -23.31 -15.79 6.89
C ASP A 60 -24.50 -16.37 6.11
N SER A 61 -24.78 -15.89 4.90
CA SER A 61 -25.92 -16.36 4.11
C SER A 61 -25.67 -17.79 3.60
N VAL A 62 -26.58 -18.70 3.94
CA VAL A 62 -26.51 -20.11 3.53
C VAL A 62 -27.06 -20.27 2.11
N LEU A 63 -26.33 -20.96 1.23
CA LEU A 63 -26.64 -21.07 -0.20
C LEU A 63 -28.02 -21.70 -0.47
N SER A 64 -28.39 -22.76 0.26
CA SER A 64 -29.70 -23.41 0.12
C SER A 64 -30.89 -22.53 0.54
N SER A 65 -30.65 -21.51 1.36
CA SER A 65 -31.68 -20.61 1.91
C SER A 65 -31.85 -19.32 1.11
N LEU A 66 -31.11 -19.15 0.01
CA LEU A 66 -31.16 -17.93 -0.77
C LEU A 66 -32.55 -17.72 -1.37
N ARG A 67 -33.08 -16.51 -1.20
CA ARG A 67 -34.42 -16.19 -1.68
C ARG A 67 -34.47 -16.29 -3.20
N GLY A 68 -35.39 -17.12 -3.71
CA GLY A 68 -35.58 -17.32 -5.15
C GLY A 68 -34.72 -18.44 -5.75
N TYR A 69 -33.92 -19.12 -4.94
CA TYR A 69 -33.26 -20.37 -5.33
C TYR A 69 -34.21 -21.56 -5.16
N THR A 70 -34.23 -22.43 -6.16
CA THR A 70 -34.95 -23.71 -6.14
C THR A 70 -33.94 -24.85 -6.09
N ALA A 71 -34.11 -25.79 -5.15
CA ALA A 71 -33.21 -26.93 -5.03
C ALA A 71 -33.18 -27.76 -6.32
N GLY A 72 -31.97 -28.03 -6.84
CA GLY A 72 -31.75 -28.78 -8.08
C GLY A 72 -31.59 -27.90 -9.33
N GLU A 73 -31.80 -26.60 -9.23
CA GLU A 73 -31.44 -25.64 -10.28
C GLU A 73 -30.03 -25.10 -10.08
N GLN A 74 -29.42 -24.57 -11.14
CA GLN A 74 -28.12 -23.92 -11.04
C GLN A 74 -28.26 -22.56 -10.34
N LEU A 75 -27.54 -22.37 -9.23
CA LEU A 75 -27.52 -21.12 -8.48
C LEU A 75 -26.58 -20.12 -9.18
N VAL A 76 -27.14 -19.06 -9.75
CA VAL A 76 -26.34 -17.99 -10.36
C VAL A 76 -26.06 -16.87 -9.35
N LEU A 77 -24.78 -16.57 -9.14
CA LEU A 77 -24.31 -15.48 -8.29
C LEU A 77 -23.47 -14.51 -9.12
N THR A 78 -23.71 -13.21 -8.95
CA THR A 78 -22.86 -12.18 -9.56
C THR A 78 -21.88 -11.66 -8.53
N VAL A 79 -20.59 -11.72 -8.83
CA VAL A 79 -19.51 -11.26 -7.95
C VAL A 79 -18.91 -10.00 -8.52
N PHE A 80 -18.86 -8.94 -7.72
CA PHE A 80 -18.15 -7.71 -8.04
C PHE A 80 -16.92 -7.58 -7.15
N VAL A 81 -15.76 -7.44 -7.78
CA VAL A 81 -14.50 -7.15 -7.10
C VAL A 81 -14.10 -5.71 -7.44
N THR A 82 -14.07 -4.84 -6.44
CA THR A 82 -13.75 -3.42 -6.60
C THR A 82 -12.54 -3.01 -5.75
N LYS A 83 -11.90 -1.90 -6.12
CA LYS A 83 -10.80 -1.31 -5.35
C LYS A 83 -11.23 -1.01 -3.89
N PRO A 84 -10.29 -1.04 -2.94
CA PRO A 84 -10.55 -0.62 -1.57
C PRO A 84 -10.95 0.86 -1.53
N ASP A 85 -11.92 1.21 -0.68
CA ASP A 85 -12.42 2.58 -0.53
C ASP A 85 -11.36 3.55 0.01
N THR A 86 -10.29 3.01 0.63
CA THR A 86 -9.15 3.79 1.11
C THR A 86 -7.87 3.13 0.62
N LEU A 87 -7.05 3.91 -0.10
CA LEU A 87 -5.63 3.57 -0.23
C LEU A 87 -5.11 3.37 1.20
N PRO A 88 -4.34 2.30 1.49
CA PRO A 88 -3.77 2.13 2.81
C PRO A 88 -3.06 3.44 3.15
N LYS A 89 -3.50 4.11 4.22
CA LYS A 89 -2.81 5.29 4.75
C LYS A 89 -1.35 4.87 4.85
N GLN A 90 -0.52 5.43 3.98
CA GLN A 90 0.91 5.27 4.09
C GLN A 90 1.22 5.85 5.47
N GLU A 91 1.53 4.99 6.44
CA GLU A 91 1.99 5.47 7.74
C GLU A 91 3.09 6.46 7.41
N PRO A 92 3.03 7.71 7.90
CA PRO A 92 4.10 8.64 7.66
C PRO A 92 5.34 7.96 8.21
N VAL A 93 6.24 7.54 7.31
CA VAL A 93 7.53 6.96 7.68
C VAL A 93 8.13 8.00 8.58
N ALA A 94 8.10 7.75 9.89
CA ALA A 94 8.55 8.72 10.88
C ALA A 94 9.93 9.16 10.41
N PRO A 95 10.17 10.46 10.16
CA PRO A 95 11.45 10.90 9.63
C PRO A 95 12.51 10.38 10.59
N LYS A 96 13.26 9.37 10.14
CA LYS A 96 14.20 8.62 10.97
C LYS A 96 15.09 9.66 11.65
N ARG A 97 14.99 9.75 12.99
CA ARG A 97 15.89 10.53 13.87
C ARG A 97 17.38 10.29 13.54
N PHE A 98 17.67 9.21 12.83
CA PHE A 98 18.95 8.86 12.22
C PHE A 98 19.58 9.97 11.35
N ILE A 99 18.81 10.69 10.52
CA ILE A 99 19.39 11.74 9.63
C ILE A 99 19.84 12.96 10.46
N SER A 100 19.12 13.28 11.53
CA SER A 100 19.48 14.35 12.47
C SER A 100 20.79 14.07 13.20
N ASN A 101 21.00 12.80 13.60
CA ASN A 101 22.20 12.41 14.34
C ASN A 101 23.46 12.37 13.46
N VAL A 102 23.33 12.02 12.18
CA VAL A 102 24.48 12.03 11.26
C VAL A 102 24.90 13.46 10.91
N ALA A 103 23.93 14.36 10.70
CA ALA A 103 24.21 15.76 10.40
C ALA A 103 24.93 16.48 11.55
N SER A 104 24.54 16.21 12.81
CA SER A 104 25.18 16.82 13.99
C SER A 104 26.62 16.31 14.18
N VAL A 105 26.88 15.01 13.97
CA VAL A 105 28.22 14.43 14.08
C VAL A 105 29.17 15.00 13.02
N VAL A 106 28.71 15.17 11.77
CA VAL A 106 29.51 15.78 10.70
C VAL A 106 29.88 17.22 11.04
N TRP A 107 28.95 18.02 11.57
CA TRP A 107 29.21 19.40 11.98
C TRP A 107 30.23 19.50 13.11
N VAL A 108 30.16 18.61 14.11
CA VAL A 108 31.14 18.57 15.21
C VAL A 108 32.53 18.23 14.68
N LEU A 109 32.65 17.29 13.73
CA LEU A 109 33.93 16.93 13.11
C LEU A 109 34.53 18.08 12.27
N VAL A 110 33.70 18.82 11.53
CA VAL A 110 34.14 20.00 10.77
C VAL A 110 34.62 21.11 11.71
N LEU A 111 33.92 21.36 12.82
CA LEU A 111 34.35 22.35 13.81
C LEU A 111 35.66 21.95 14.49
N MET A 112 35.80 20.67 14.89
CA MET A 112 37.03 20.16 15.49
C MET A 112 38.23 20.23 14.54
N THR A 113 38.04 19.92 13.25
CA THR A 113 39.10 20.05 12.25
C THR A 113 39.48 21.51 12.02
N LEU A 114 38.51 22.42 11.89
CA LEU A 114 38.80 23.86 11.80
C LEU A 114 39.54 24.38 13.04
N TRP A 115 39.19 23.88 14.23
CA TRP A 115 39.83 24.27 15.49
C TRP A 115 41.27 23.74 15.61
N TYR A 116 41.50 22.46 15.28
CA TYR A 116 42.84 21.86 15.21
C TYR A 116 43.75 22.59 14.21
N TYR A 117 43.23 22.92 13.03
CA TYR A 117 43.98 23.64 12.01
C TYR A 117 44.26 25.10 12.39
N LYS A 118 43.35 25.78 13.10
CA LYS A 118 43.56 27.14 13.63
C LYS A 118 44.70 27.19 14.66
N LEU A 119 44.81 26.17 15.50
CA LEU A 119 45.84 26.11 16.54
C LEU A 119 47.24 25.76 16.00
N LYS A 120 47.34 24.98 14.91
CA LYS A 120 48.63 24.47 14.42
C LYS A 120 49.27 25.31 13.31
N LEU A 121 48.50 26.15 12.59
CA LEU A 121 48.97 26.87 11.40
C LEU A 121 48.62 28.36 11.50
N GLY A 122 49.25 29.06 12.45
CA GLY A 122 48.99 30.46 12.78
C GLY A 122 49.26 31.51 11.69
N GLY A 123 49.69 31.13 10.47
CA GLY A 123 50.08 32.07 9.41
C GLY A 123 49.45 31.87 8.03
N SER A 124 48.96 30.68 7.67
CA SER A 124 48.47 30.36 6.30
C SER A 124 46.94 30.44 6.18
N PHE A 125 46.30 31.23 7.05
CA PHE A 125 44.88 31.11 7.39
C PHE A 125 43.95 32.08 6.64
N ARG A 126 44.30 32.57 5.45
CA ARG A 126 43.44 33.53 4.73
C ARG A 126 42.43 32.91 3.76
N LYS A 127 42.65 31.70 3.23
CA LYS A 127 41.83 31.18 2.12
C LYS A 127 41.20 29.79 2.34
N LEU A 128 41.79 28.97 3.20
CA LEU A 128 41.35 27.58 3.43
C LEU A 128 40.01 27.48 4.21
N PRO A 129 39.76 28.29 5.26
CA PRO A 129 38.49 28.25 5.99
C PRO A 129 37.29 28.70 5.12
N LEU A 130 37.52 29.70 4.27
CA LEU A 130 36.53 30.19 3.30
C LEU A 130 36.14 29.07 2.32
N PHE A 131 37.11 28.33 1.78
CA PHE A 131 36.84 27.21 0.88
C PHE A 131 35.98 26.11 1.52
N VAL A 132 36.23 25.77 2.79
CA VAL A 132 35.44 24.78 3.54
C VAL A 132 34.00 25.30 3.75
N ILE A 133 33.83 26.56 4.14
CA ILE A 133 32.50 27.17 4.33
C ILE A 133 31.73 27.21 3.01
N TYR A 134 32.37 27.60 1.90
CA TYR A 134 31.75 27.59 0.57
C TYR A 134 31.35 26.18 0.11
N SER A 135 32.17 25.17 0.39
CA SER A 135 31.85 23.78 0.04
C SER A 135 30.65 23.25 0.84
N VAL A 136 30.60 23.52 2.14
CA VAL A 136 29.49 23.09 3.01
C VAL A 136 28.18 23.81 2.64
N THR A 137 28.25 25.12 2.38
CA THR A 137 27.07 25.89 1.94
C THR A 137 26.56 25.44 0.58
N PHE A 138 27.45 25.15 -0.38
CA PHE A 138 27.06 24.60 -1.68
C PHE A 138 26.31 23.27 -1.56
N VAL A 139 26.83 22.33 -0.76
CA VAL A 139 26.16 21.04 -0.51
C VAL A 139 24.81 21.22 0.19
N GLY A 140 24.73 22.17 1.14
CA GLY A 140 23.47 22.52 1.81
C GLY A 140 22.41 23.07 0.84
N PHE A 141 22.79 23.97 -0.06
CA PHE A 141 21.90 24.49 -1.10
C PHE A 141 21.47 23.40 -2.09
N HIS A 142 22.39 22.53 -2.50
CA HIS A 142 22.07 21.40 -3.39
C HIS A 142 21.07 20.42 -2.73
N ALA A 143 21.23 20.14 -1.44
CA ALA A 143 20.29 19.31 -0.67
C ALA A 143 18.91 19.97 -0.53
N LEU A 144 18.84 21.28 -0.35
CA LEU A 144 17.59 22.03 -0.30
C LEU A 144 16.88 22.03 -1.67
N PHE A 145 17.62 22.29 -2.75
CA PHE A 145 17.07 22.33 -4.11
C PHE A 145 16.53 20.97 -4.55
N THR A 146 17.28 19.89 -4.31
CA THR A 146 16.82 18.53 -4.62
C THR A 146 15.56 18.14 -3.85
N ARG A 147 15.38 18.65 -2.62
CA ARG A 147 14.18 18.44 -1.82
C ARG A 147 12.97 19.21 -2.37
N ILE A 148 13.15 20.45 -2.82
CA ILE A 148 12.09 21.26 -3.46
C ILE A 148 11.63 20.60 -4.76
N VAL A 149 12.57 20.19 -5.62
CA VAL A 149 12.26 19.52 -6.90
C VAL A 149 11.53 18.19 -6.65
N ARG A 150 11.94 17.39 -5.66
CA ARG A 150 11.22 16.16 -5.30
C ARG A 150 9.84 16.41 -4.70
N GLY A 151 9.67 17.47 -3.90
CA GLY A 151 8.36 17.84 -3.33
C GLY A 151 7.35 18.34 -4.36
N SER A 152 7.82 18.98 -5.43
CA SER A 152 6.95 19.49 -6.52
C SER A 152 6.37 18.43 -7.45
N ARG A 153 6.81 17.16 -7.35
CA ARG A 153 6.31 16.04 -8.16
C ARG A 153 5.21 15.22 -7.45
N THR A 154 4.79 15.65 -6.27
CA THR A 154 3.79 14.97 -5.43
C THR A 154 2.49 15.75 -5.29
N GLU A 155 2.26 16.76 -6.14
CA GLU A 155 0.95 17.38 -6.36
C GLU A 155 0.39 16.97 -7.72
#